data_AF-A0A971EY04-F1
#
_entry.id   AF-A0A971EY04-F1
#
_cell.length_a   1.000
_cell.length_b   1.000
_cell.length_c   1.000
_cell.angle_alpha   90.00
_cell.angle_beta   90.00
_cell.angle_gamma   90.00
#
_symmetry.space_group_name_H-M   'P 1'
#
loop_
_entity.id
_entity.type
_entity.pdbx_description
1 polymer ?
#
loop_
_entity_poly.entity_id
_entity_poly.type
_entity_poly.pdbx_seq_one_letter_code
_entity_poly.pdbx_strand_id
1 'polypeptide(L)'
;MKKPELFLLGVDGGVTSYIKDQIGRGKLPNLKKAFNEGCVLTDCRPAYPSISATCWATIQTGASPHIHGITDENILLEGSYPDKFVSAYHGDYLMAERFWESAAKIGKKSLIADFCVSGPAKSDLVYQIGGIGSVADQRALKTEQTMRMEKEISEQLYVFHADTDDFFKMPSSDKLTASGKWQPQIKLMQSRYDITDKGYYRLCVEKKNNLENPFNIETFYWYMSIYEKGIRIAVSEEDMDASKYYEIHMNCWSEVIKRTLSDDFGLGAYRFRIKLIKANDQGGFMVFITSAVNMHNALSPYPFAKRIDMIDEICSSNSYGHFFTKEGNIDTAFELIHFKNEWFKKIILDTMHNDPVDIMAFVQGYTDTVNHVYRSVFEKVQKATLEQTETAEYAYNKAYEMLDDFVGWLYENVIGEDTVFMIIGDHGAVGFNRTVLVHDY
;
A
#
# COMPACT_ATOMS: atom_id res chain seq x y z
N MET A 1 -9.13 21.92 17.15
CA MET A 1 -9.66 20.83 16.32
C MET A 1 -10.30 19.79 17.22
N LYS A 2 -11.44 19.21 16.85
CA LYS A 2 -12.01 18.09 17.59
C LYS A 2 -11.09 16.87 17.40
N LYS A 3 -10.69 16.25 18.53
CA LYS A 3 -9.89 15.02 18.56
C LYS A 3 -10.86 13.83 18.44
N PRO A 4 -10.45 12.69 17.84
CA PRO A 4 -11.30 11.50 17.79
C PRO A 4 -11.45 10.93 19.20
N GLU A 5 -12.59 10.27 19.46
CA GLU A 5 -12.82 9.50 20.69
C GLU A 5 -12.05 8.18 20.66
N LEU A 6 -11.93 7.57 19.47
CA LEU A 6 -11.13 6.37 19.23
C LEU A 6 -10.19 6.58 18.03
N PHE A 7 -8.89 6.33 18.24
CA PHE A 7 -7.93 6.16 17.16
C PHE A 7 -7.33 4.76 17.23
N LEU A 8 -7.50 3.95 16.18
CA LEU A 8 -6.93 2.62 16.04
C LEU A 8 -5.87 2.62 14.94
N LEU A 9 -4.63 2.33 15.31
CA LEU A 9 -3.53 2.07 14.40
C LEU A 9 -3.29 0.55 14.33
N GLY A 10 -3.64 -0.03 13.18
CA GLY A 10 -3.32 -1.40 12.83
C GLY A 10 -1.89 -1.50 12.29
N VAL A 11 -1.13 -2.47 12.78
CA VAL A 11 0.23 -2.80 12.35
C VAL A 11 0.22 -4.22 11.81
N ASP A 12 0.06 -4.36 10.50
CA ASP A 12 0.01 -5.66 9.83
C ASP A 12 1.33 -6.41 10.03
N GLY A 13 1.27 -7.69 10.39
CA GLY A 13 2.44 -8.48 10.71
C GLY A 13 3.27 -7.93 11.88
N GLY A 14 2.71 -7.02 12.70
CA GLY A 14 3.42 -6.36 13.80
C GLY A 14 3.97 -7.36 14.82
N VAL A 15 5.28 -7.31 15.10
CA VAL A 15 5.95 -8.28 15.97
C VAL A 15 6.30 -7.65 17.32
N THR A 16 5.45 -7.90 18.31
CA THR A 16 5.57 -7.35 19.67
C THR A 16 6.91 -7.67 20.35
N SER A 17 7.50 -8.85 20.10
CA SER A 17 8.80 -9.22 20.68
C SER A 17 9.94 -8.35 20.14
N TYR A 18 9.90 -8.00 18.84
CA TYR A 18 10.88 -7.10 18.22
C TYR A 18 10.73 -5.68 18.78
N ILE A 19 9.49 -5.16 18.87
CA ILE A 19 9.22 -3.84 19.46
C ILE A 19 9.79 -3.76 20.89
N LYS A 20 9.51 -4.77 21.73
CA LYS A 20 10.02 -4.81 23.12
C LYS A 20 11.55 -4.83 23.18
N ASP A 21 12.21 -5.60 22.32
CA ASP A 21 13.68 -5.64 22.23
C ASP A 21 14.25 -4.27 21.82
N GLN A 22 13.69 -3.63 20.79
CA GLN A 22 14.15 -2.31 20.34
C GLN A 22 13.92 -1.22 21.40
N ILE A 23 12.79 -1.25 22.13
CA ILE A 23 12.55 -0.38 23.29
C ILE A 23 13.63 -0.60 24.37
N GLY A 24 13.96 -1.85 24.67
CA GLY A 24 15.03 -2.20 25.61
C GLY A 24 16.41 -1.69 25.20
N ARG A 25 16.65 -1.55 23.89
CA ARG A 25 17.87 -0.98 23.30
C ARG A 25 17.85 0.56 23.23
N GLY A 26 16.83 1.22 23.77
CA GLY A 26 16.71 2.67 23.76
C GLY A 26 16.22 3.27 22.45
N LYS A 27 15.65 2.44 21.55
CA LYS A 27 14.97 2.88 20.33
C LYS A 27 13.46 2.96 20.54
N LEU A 28 12.73 3.38 19.51
CA LEU A 28 11.26 3.44 19.46
C LEU A 28 10.64 4.22 20.66
N PRO A 29 11.03 5.49 20.88
CA PRO A 29 10.58 6.27 22.04
C PRO A 29 9.07 6.50 22.07
N ASN A 30 8.40 6.61 20.91
CA ASN A 30 6.97 6.89 20.86
C ASN A 30 6.13 5.64 21.15
N LEU A 31 6.54 4.48 20.65
CA LEU A 31 5.98 3.19 21.02
C LEU A 31 6.27 2.88 22.49
N LYS A 32 7.47 3.21 23.00
CA LYS A 32 7.77 3.11 24.43
C LYS A 32 6.80 3.92 25.28
N LYS A 33 6.41 5.12 24.84
CA LYS A 33 5.39 5.93 25.50
C LYS A 33 4.06 5.18 25.59
N ALA A 34 3.59 4.58 24.51
CA ALA A 34 2.37 3.77 24.50
C ALA A 34 2.43 2.58 25.49
N PHE A 35 3.58 1.91 25.58
CA PHE A 35 3.81 0.82 26.54
C PHE A 35 3.79 1.30 28.00
N ASN A 36 4.31 2.49 28.27
CA ASN A 36 4.45 3.03 29.63
C ASN A 36 3.18 3.71 30.15
N GLU A 37 2.45 4.40 29.27
CA GLU A 37 1.28 5.20 29.63
C GLU A 37 -0.05 4.46 29.36
N GLY A 38 -0.01 3.36 28.60
CA GLY A 38 -1.19 2.57 28.22
C GLY A 38 -1.29 1.23 28.94
N CYS A 39 -2.13 0.35 28.38
CA CYS A 39 -2.27 -1.04 28.78
C CYS A 39 -1.74 -1.96 27.68
N VAL A 40 -0.85 -2.89 28.04
CA VAL A 40 -0.29 -3.87 27.11
C VAL A 40 -0.95 -5.23 27.35
N LEU A 41 -1.66 -5.72 26.34
CA LEU A 41 -2.21 -7.07 26.36
C LEU A 41 -1.11 -8.07 25.96
N THR A 42 -0.84 -9.07 26.81
CA THR A 42 0.32 -9.97 26.64
C THR A 42 -0.02 -11.40 26.18
N ASP A 43 -1.28 -11.81 26.23
CA ASP A 43 -1.76 -13.12 25.72
C ASP A 43 -2.91 -12.91 24.74
N CYS A 44 -2.66 -12.13 23.69
CA CYS A 44 -3.56 -11.99 22.55
C CYS A 44 -3.19 -13.03 21.51
N ARG A 45 -4.14 -13.92 21.19
CA ARG A 45 -3.97 -14.93 20.15
C ARG A 45 -4.67 -14.48 18.88
N PRO A 46 -4.00 -14.59 17.71
CA PRO A 46 -4.65 -14.28 16.44
C PRO A 46 -5.82 -15.24 16.19
N ALA A 47 -6.75 -14.81 15.34
CA ALA A 47 -7.75 -15.71 14.80
C ALA A 47 -7.08 -16.85 14.02
N TYR A 48 -7.74 -18.01 13.95
CA TYR A 48 -7.27 -19.14 13.14
C TYR A 48 -8.19 -19.33 11.92
N PRO A 49 -7.63 -19.39 10.68
CA PRO A 49 -6.21 -19.30 10.34
C PRO A 49 -5.64 -17.87 10.53
N SER A 50 -4.37 -17.79 10.92
CA SER A 50 -3.67 -16.54 11.25
C SER A 50 -3.12 -15.86 10.00
N ILE A 51 -4.04 -15.30 9.21
CA ILE A 51 -3.81 -14.61 7.94
C ILE A 51 -4.57 -13.28 7.95
N SER A 52 -4.13 -12.28 7.18
CA SER A 52 -4.60 -10.90 7.31
C SER A 52 -6.12 -10.77 7.15
N ALA A 53 -6.71 -11.35 6.10
CA ALA A 53 -8.16 -11.26 5.85
C ALA A 53 -8.98 -11.76 7.06
N THR A 54 -8.61 -12.92 7.61
CA THR A 54 -9.28 -13.54 8.76
C THR A 54 -9.08 -12.73 10.05
N CYS A 55 -7.84 -12.33 10.35
CA CYS A 55 -7.52 -11.60 11.58
C CYS A 55 -8.15 -10.18 11.57
N TRP A 56 -8.05 -9.43 10.47
CA TRP A 56 -8.68 -8.13 10.36
C TRP A 56 -10.21 -8.21 10.38
N ALA A 57 -10.82 -9.26 9.82
CA ALA A 57 -12.26 -9.53 9.98
C ALA A 57 -12.66 -9.77 11.44
N THR A 58 -11.85 -10.51 12.20
CA THR A 58 -12.06 -10.70 13.65
C THR A 58 -11.92 -9.38 14.41
N ILE A 59 -10.87 -8.60 14.16
CA ILE A 59 -10.64 -7.32 14.85
C ILE A 59 -11.78 -6.33 14.60
N GLN A 60 -12.26 -6.20 13.36
CA GLN A 60 -13.29 -5.21 13.04
C GLN A 60 -14.70 -5.59 13.49
N THR A 61 -14.97 -6.88 13.71
CA THR A 61 -16.32 -7.37 14.07
C THR A 61 -16.42 -7.82 15.54
N GLY A 62 -15.29 -8.10 16.19
CA GLY A 62 -15.27 -8.77 17.50
C GLY A 62 -15.78 -10.21 17.46
N ALA A 63 -16.05 -10.75 16.27
CA ALA A 63 -16.56 -12.09 16.06
C ALA A 63 -15.42 -13.02 15.60
N SER A 64 -15.57 -14.31 15.81
CA SER A 64 -14.63 -15.32 15.31
C SER A 64 -14.92 -15.73 13.85
N PRO A 65 -13.98 -16.41 13.17
CA PRO A 65 -14.15 -16.82 11.76
C PRO A 65 -15.42 -17.59 11.45
N HIS A 66 -15.88 -18.43 12.39
CA HIS A 66 -17.14 -19.18 12.24
C HIS A 66 -18.40 -18.30 12.25
N ILE A 67 -18.32 -17.06 12.74
CA ILE A 67 -19.42 -16.10 12.77
C ILE A 67 -19.31 -15.11 11.63
N HIS A 68 -18.13 -14.51 11.40
CA HIS A 68 -17.98 -13.49 10.36
C HIS A 68 -17.79 -14.08 8.94
N GLY A 69 -17.49 -15.37 8.81
CA GLY A 69 -17.48 -16.09 7.52
C GLY A 69 -16.21 -15.96 6.69
N ILE A 70 -15.20 -15.24 7.18
CA ILE A 70 -13.92 -15.06 6.49
C ILE A 70 -12.93 -16.04 7.08
N THR A 71 -12.56 -17.06 6.30
CA THR A 71 -11.73 -18.18 6.77
C THR A 71 -10.45 -18.36 5.95
N ASP A 72 -10.28 -17.62 4.86
CA ASP A 72 -9.11 -17.66 3.98
C ASP A 72 -8.98 -16.28 3.27
N GLU A 73 -7.87 -16.00 2.58
CA GLU A 73 -7.76 -14.87 1.65
C GLU A 73 -8.64 -15.06 0.40
N ASN A 74 -8.89 -16.32 0.05
CA ASN A 74 -9.76 -16.71 -1.06
C ASN A 74 -10.81 -17.69 -0.55
N ILE A 75 -12.07 -17.26 -0.50
CA ILE A 75 -13.17 -18.07 0.04
C ILE A 75 -13.97 -18.74 -1.08
N LEU A 76 -14.59 -19.87 -0.77
CA LEU A 76 -15.56 -20.53 -1.62
C LEU A 76 -16.96 -20.05 -1.21
N LEU A 77 -17.74 -19.54 -2.16
CA LEU A 77 -19.13 -19.19 -1.89
C LEU A 77 -20.01 -20.44 -1.83
N GLU A 78 -21.04 -20.38 -0.99
CA GLU A 78 -22.01 -21.45 -0.88
C GLU A 78 -22.67 -21.72 -2.24
N GLY A 79 -22.67 -22.99 -2.66
CA GLY A 79 -23.18 -23.41 -3.98
C GLY A 79 -22.20 -23.26 -5.15
N SER A 80 -21.01 -22.69 -4.95
CA SER A 80 -19.96 -22.64 -5.98
C SER A 80 -19.25 -23.98 -6.15
N TYR A 81 -18.74 -24.23 -7.36
CA TYR A 81 -17.88 -25.38 -7.63
C TYR A 81 -16.54 -25.22 -6.87
N PRO A 82 -15.93 -26.28 -6.33
CA PRO A 82 -14.73 -26.20 -5.46
C PRO A 82 -13.45 -25.59 -6.08
N ASP A 83 -13.48 -25.16 -7.34
CA ASP A 83 -12.40 -24.46 -8.03
C ASP A 83 -12.70 -22.95 -8.22
N LYS A 84 -13.90 -22.48 -7.85
CA LYS A 84 -14.35 -21.09 -8.02
C LYS A 84 -14.28 -20.33 -6.69
N PHE A 85 -13.07 -19.95 -6.33
CA PHE A 85 -12.85 -19.06 -5.19
C PHE A 85 -13.22 -17.62 -5.54
N VAL A 86 -13.36 -16.77 -4.53
CA VAL A 86 -13.48 -15.31 -4.65
C VAL A 86 -12.57 -14.66 -3.60
N SER A 87 -12.13 -13.43 -3.84
CA SER A 87 -11.31 -12.72 -2.85
C SER A 87 -12.14 -12.41 -1.60
N ALA A 88 -11.63 -12.81 -0.44
CA ALA A 88 -12.28 -12.56 0.84
C ALA A 88 -12.13 -11.12 1.34
N TYR A 89 -11.33 -10.30 0.65
CA TYR A 89 -11.10 -8.90 0.99
C TYR A 89 -12.30 -8.00 0.68
N HIS A 90 -13.29 -8.48 -0.07
CA HIS A 90 -14.53 -7.76 -0.28
C HIS A 90 -15.44 -7.91 0.94
N GLY A 91 -15.70 -6.83 1.64
CA GLY A 91 -16.35 -6.85 2.94
C GLY A 91 -17.85 -7.14 2.96
N ASP A 92 -18.52 -7.16 1.81
CA ASP A 92 -19.88 -7.76 1.69
C ASP A 92 -19.91 -9.28 1.90
N TYR A 93 -18.75 -9.91 2.08
CA TYR A 93 -18.64 -11.30 2.54
C TYR A 93 -18.68 -11.44 4.05
N LEU A 94 -18.54 -10.35 4.81
CA LEU A 94 -18.71 -10.40 6.26
C LEU A 94 -20.17 -10.68 6.63
N MET A 95 -20.36 -11.70 7.46
CA MET A 95 -21.65 -12.04 8.06
C MET A 95 -21.87 -11.38 9.43
N ALA A 96 -20.85 -10.70 9.96
CA ALA A 96 -20.90 -9.98 11.23
C ALA A 96 -20.79 -8.47 11.02
N GLU A 97 -21.45 -7.70 11.87
CA GLU A 97 -21.42 -6.23 11.85
C GLU A 97 -20.06 -5.70 12.30
N ARG A 98 -19.59 -4.63 11.66
CA ARG A 98 -18.33 -3.97 11.99
C ARG A 98 -18.56 -2.91 13.07
N PHE A 99 -17.57 -2.67 13.94
CA PHE A 99 -17.76 -1.75 15.08
C PHE A 99 -18.11 -0.32 14.65
N TRP A 100 -17.61 0.16 13.51
CA TRP A 100 -17.95 1.49 12.98
C TRP A 100 -19.36 1.56 12.38
N GLU A 101 -19.91 0.43 11.90
CA GLU A 101 -21.31 0.35 11.46
C GLU A 101 -22.26 0.45 12.65
N SER A 102 -21.93 -0.25 13.75
CA SER A 102 -22.62 -0.11 15.04
C SER A 102 -22.57 1.33 15.56
N ALA A 103 -21.41 1.99 15.44
CA ALA A 103 -21.25 3.39 15.82
C ALA A 103 -22.10 4.33 14.95
N ALA A 104 -22.18 4.09 13.64
CA ALA A 104 -23.01 4.86 12.73
C ALA A 104 -24.51 4.79 13.09
N LYS A 105 -25.01 3.64 13.58
CA LYS A 105 -26.41 3.50 14.04
C LYS A 105 -26.78 4.43 15.19
N ILE A 106 -25.81 4.85 16.00
CA ILE A 106 -25.99 5.82 17.09
C ILE A 106 -25.52 7.24 16.72
N GLY A 107 -25.30 7.49 15.42
CA GLY A 107 -24.97 8.81 14.89
C GLY A 107 -23.48 9.19 14.96
N LYS A 108 -22.58 8.25 15.26
CA LYS A 108 -21.13 8.51 15.29
C LYS A 108 -20.53 8.43 13.88
N LYS A 109 -19.61 9.33 13.58
CA LYS A 109 -18.86 9.35 12.32
C LYS A 109 -17.54 8.62 12.44
N SER A 110 -17.11 7.95 11.38
CA SER A 110 -15.85 7.20 11.35
C SER A 110 -15.02 7.52 10.11
N LEU A 111 -13.70 7.50 10.23
CA LEU A 111 -12.75 7.49 9.12
C LEU A 111 -11.96 6.18 9.15
N ILE A 112 -12.15 5.33 8.14
CA ILE A 112 -11.57 4.00 8.03
C ILE A 112 -10.67 3.95 6.79
N ALA A 113 -9.42 3.55 6.94
CA ALA A 113 -8.46 3.55 5.85
C ALA A 113 -7.59 2.29 5.83
N ASP A 114 -7.44 1.71 4.63
CA ASP A 114 -6.62 0.52 4.36
C ASP A 114 -6.93 -0.70 5.24
N PHE A 115 -8.08 -0.70 5.90
CA PHE A 115 -8.49 -1.79 6.76
C PHE A 115 -8.95 -2.96 5.89
N CYS A 116 -8.32 -4.14 5.99
CA CYS A 116 -8.70 -5.28 5.16
C CYS A 116 -10.16 -5.70 5.41
N VAL A 117 -10.88 -6.10 4.37
CA VAL A 117 -12.28 -6.57 4.47
C VAL A 117 -13.28 -5.48 4.92
N SER A 118 -12.87 -4.21 4.91
CA SER A 118 -13.70 -3.10 5.42
C SER A 118 -14.61 -2.45 4.37
N GLY A 119 -14.26 -2.52 3.09
CA GLY A 119 -15.04 -1.94 2.00
C GLY A 119 -16.09 -2.91 1.44
N PRO A 120 -17.19 -2.44 0.84
CA PRO A 120 -17.64 -1.05 0.82
C PRO A 120 -18.24 -0.60 2.16
N ALA A 121 -18.29 0.72 2.37
CA ALA A 121 -18.98 1.33 3.51
C ALA A 121 -20.51 1.21 3.37
N LYS A 122 -21.20 0.92 4.48
CA LYS A 122 -22.67 0.73 4.51
C LYS A 122 -23.45 1.94 5.06
N SER A 123 -22.78 3.08 5.27
CA SER A 123 -23.38 4.29 5.82
C SER A 123 -22.62 5.54 5.38
N ASP A 124 -23.34 6.64 5.14
CA ASP A 124 -22.76 7.96 4.83
C ASP A 124 -21.97 8.57 6.01
N LEU A 125 -22.10 8.00 7.21
CA LEU A 125 -21.30 8.39 8.39
C LEU A 125 -19.93 7.70 8.44
N VAL A 126 -19.64 6.79 7.50
CA VAL A 126 -18.39 6.04 7.43
C VAL A 126 -17.59 6.54 6.23
N TYR A 127 -16.55 7.31 6.51
CA TYR A 127 -15.62 7.82 5.52
C TYR A 127 -14.58 6.73 5.29
N GLN A 128 -14.62 6.12 4.13
CA GLN A 128 -13.81 4.96 3.80
C GLN A 128 -12.75 5.34 2.78
N ILE A 129 -11.54 4.82 2.98
CA ILE A 129 -10.41 4.90 2.07
C ILE A 129 -9.96 3.47 1.76
N GLY A 130 -10.07 3.05 0.51
CA GLY A 130 -9.81 1.66 0.11
C GLY A 130 -10.73 0.67 0.85
N GLY A 131 -10.18 -0.47 1.25
CA GLY A 131 -10.87 -1.44 2.11
C GLY A 131 -10.93 -2.87 1.60
N ILE A 132 -10.31 -3.13 0.44
CA ILE A 132 -10.23 -4.45 -0.21
C ILE A 132 -8.76 -4.91 -0.28
N GLY A 133 -8.00 -4.70 0.81
CA GLY A 133 -6.58 -5.10 0.91
C GLY A 133 -5.59 -4.14 0.26
N SER A 134 -6.07 -3.04 -0.31
CA SER A 134 -5.28 -1.89 -0.78
C SER A 134 -6.16 -0.65 -0.88
N VAL A 135 -5.58 0.48 -1.28
CA VAL A 135 -6.30 1.71 -1.66
C VAL A 135 -7.07 1.56 -2.99
N ALA A 136 -7.18 0.34 -3.54
CA ALA A 136 -7.96 0.03 -4.72
C ALA A 136 -9.47 0.32 -4.53
N ASP A 137 -10.12 0.59 -5.65
CA ASP A 137 -11.50 1.07 -5.78
C ASP A 137 -12.51 0.30 -4.91
N GLN A 138 -13.31 1.04 -4.14
CA GLN A 138 -14.41 0.53 -3.32
C GLN A 138 -15.58 -0.04 -4.13
N ARG A 139 -15.65 0.25 -5.44
CA ARG A 139 -16.65 -0.26 -6.37
C ARG A 139 -16.22 -1.56 -7.06
N ALA A 140 -15.25 -2.30 -6.52
CA ALA A 140 -14.96 -3.65 -7.00
C ALA A 140 -16.23 -4.50 -6.92
N LEU A 141 -16.54 -5.28 -7.96
CA LEU A 141 -17.73 -6.13 -7.93
C LEU A 141 -17.48 -7.30 -6.99
N LYS A 142 -18.51 -7.68 -6.21
CA LYS A 142 -18.47 -8.83 -5.30
C LYS A 142 -17.92 -10.09 -5.99
N THR A 143 -18.25 -10.31 -7.26
CA THR A 143 -17.88 -11.49 -8.06
C THR A 143 -16.46 -11.50 -8.63
N GLU A 144 -15.66 -10.44 -8.46
CA GLU A 144 -14.31 -10.38 -9.03
C GLU A 144 -13.38 -11.36 -8.27
N GLN A 145 -12.95 -12.38 -9.01
CA GLN A 145 -12.19 -13.53 -8.50
C GLN A 145 -10.77 -13.17 -8.02
N THR A 146 -10.32 -11.96 -8.30
CA THR A 146 -8.94 -11.55 -8.09
C THR A 146 -8.90 -10.15 -7.50
N MET A 147 -8.01 -9.93 -6.53
CA MET A 147 -7.49 -8.61 -6.14
C MET A 147 -6.79 -7.86 -7.29
N ARG A 148 -7.05 -8.22 -8.55
CA ARG A 148 -6.49 -7.51 -9.69
C ARG A 148 -7.17 -6.17 -9.75
N MET A 149 -6.35 -5.16 -9.53
CA MET A 149 -6.68 -3.75 -9.46
C MET A 149 -7.18 -3.29 -10.84
N GLU A 150 -8.45 -3.56 -11.17
CA GLU A 150 -9.04 -3.25 -12.49
C GLU A 150 -9.06 -1.74 -12.79
N LYS A 151 -8.76 -0.89 -11.80
CA LYS A 151 -9.02 0.55 -11.84
C LYS A 151 -7.85 1.40 -11.32
N GLU A 152 -6.65 0.83 -11.36
CA GLU A 152 -5.40 1.50 -11.03
C GLU A 152 -4.50 1.55 -12.26
N ILE A 153 -3.89 2.71 -12.51
CA ILE A 153 -2.75 2.80 -13.40
C ILE A 153 -1.57 2.18 -12.66
N SER A 154 -1.10 1.03 -13.13
CA SER A 154 0.06 0.37 -12.54
C SER A 154 1.30 1.25 -12.62
N GLU A 155 2.25 0.96 -11.75
CA GLU A 155 3.60 1.51 -11.79
C GLU A 155 4.25 1.21 -13.14
N GLN A 156 5.03 2.19 -13.63
CA GLN A 156 5.76 2.08 -14.87
C GLN A 156 7.26 2.15 -14.60
N LEU A 157 8.02 1.37 -15.36
CA LEU A 157 9.47 1.38 -15.29
C LEU A 157 10.04 1.36 -16.70
N TYR A 158 10.83 2.37 -17.03
CA TYR A 158 11.52 2.49 -18.31
C TYR A 158 13.02 2.40 -18.07
N VAL A 159 13.73 1.57 -18.83
CA VAL A 159 15.17 1.38 -18.70
C VAL A 159 15.86 1.95 -19.93
N PHE A 160 16.93 2.74 -19.69
CA PHE A 160 17.73 3.41 -20.70
C PHE A 160 19.21 3.07 -20.50
N HIS A 161 19.88 2.69 -21.59
CA HIS A 161 21.32 2.37 -21.61
C HIS A 161 21.75 1.34 -20.54
N ALA A 162 20.86 0.41 -20.19
CA ALA A 162 21.08 -0.70 -19.26
C ALA A 162 20.13 -1.87 -19.59
N ASP A 163 20.42 -3.06 -19.06
CA ASP A 163 19.55 -4.24 -19.20
C ASP A 163 18.65 -4.39 -17.97
N THR A 164 17.37 -4.72 -18.16
CA THR A 164 16.47 -5.04 -17.04
C THR A 164 16.94 -6.21 -16.19
N ASP A 165 17.61 -7.19 -16.81
CA ASP A 165 18.09 -8.41 -16.13
C ASP A 165 19.22 -8.13 -15.12
N ASP A 166 19.85 -6.95 -15.20
CA ASP A 166 20.85 -6.51 -14.22
C ASP A 166 20.21 -6.07 -12.89
N PHE A 167 18.92 -5.72 -12.89
CA PHE A 167 18.24 -5.06 -11.76
C PHE A 167 17.08 -5.86 -11.17
N PHE A 168 16.40 -6.64 -12.02
CA PHE A 168 15.24 -7.43 -11.63
C PHE A 168 15.42 -8.85 -12.13
N LYS A 169 16.39 -9.60 -11.61
CA LYS A 169 16.42 -11.03 -11.92
C LYS A 169 15.14 -11.63 -11.38
N MET A 170 14.29 -12.13 -12.28
CA MET A 170 13.21 -13.01 -11.86
C MET A 170 13.85 -14.10 -11.00
N PRO A 171 13.39 -14.30 -9.74
CA PRO A 171 13.89 -15.41 -8.97
C PRO A 171 13.68 -16.66 -9.84
N SER A 172 14.75 -17.39 -10.11
CA SER A 172 14.68 -18.66 -10.84
C SER A 172 13.53 -19.46 -10.24
N SER A 173 12.67 -20.08 -11.06
CA SER A 173 11.52 -20.88 -10.60
C SER A 173 11.89 -21.86 -9.48
N ASP A 174 13.14 -22.33 -9.47
CA ASP A 174 13.71 -23.26 -8.49
C ASP A 174 14.09 -22.62 -7.14
N LYS A 175 13.90 -21.29 -6.99
CA LYS A 175 14.23 -20.48 -5.80
C LYS A 175 13.08 -19.56 -5.37
N LEU A 176 11.84 -19.90 -5.68
CA LEU A 176 10.70 -19.28 -5.01
C LEU A 176 10.78 -19.63 -3.51
N THR A 177 11.13 -18.65 -2.69
CA THR A 177 10.92 -18.76 -1.24
C THR A 177 9.41 -18.77 -1.01
N ALA A 178 8.88 -19.95 -0.84
CA ALA A 178 8.17 -20.41 0.34
C ALA A 178 7.16 -19.54 1.12
N SER A 179 7.09 -18.22 1.06
CA SER A 179 5.83 -17.56 1.42
C SER A 179 4.82 -17.97 0.36
N GLY A 180 3.73 -18.63 0.77
CA GLY A 180 2.66 -19.02 -0.13
C GLY A 180 2.35 -17.88 -1.08
N LYS A 181 2.42 -18.14 -2.39
CA LYS A 181 2.22 -17.15 -3.46
C LYS A 181 2.69 -15.75 -3.07
N TRP A 182 4.01 -15.51 -3.02
CA TRP A 182 4.56 -14.16 -3.09
C TRP A 182 3.75 -13.39 -4.16
N GLN A 183 2.96 -12.39 -3.75
CA GLN A 183 2.42 -11.42 -4.67
C GLN A 183 3.31 -10.19 -4.65
N PRO A 184 4.35 -10.14 -5.48
CA PRO A 184 4.53 -9.01 -6.35
C PRO A 184 3.89 -9.42 -7.67
N GLN A 185 2.55 -9.42 -7.80
CA GLN A 185 1.93 -9.64 -9.13
C GLN A 185 2.30 -8.55 -10.14
N ILE A 186 2.99 -7.49 -9.72
CA ILE A 186 3.47 -6.44 -10.60
C ILE A 186 4.90 -6.79 -10.99
N LYS A 187 5.06 -7.50 -12.11
CA LYS A 187 6.36 -7.53 -12.79
C LYS A 187 6.70 -6.08 -13.16
N LEU A 188 7.74 -5.49 -12.56
CA LEU A 188 8.39 -4.32 -13.12
C LEU A 188 9.06 -4.79 -14.41
N MET A 189 8.31 -4.75 -15.50
CA MET A 189 8.82 -5.02 -16.84
C MET A 189 9.14 -3.69 -17.49
N GLN A 190 10.14 -3.68 -18.37
CA GLN A 190 10.39 -2.52 -19.20
C GLN A 190 9.11 -2.14 -19.95
N SER A 191 8.59 -0.98 -19.60
CA SER A 191 7.44 -0.38 -20.26
C SER A 191 7.89 0.15 -21.63
N ARG A 192 7.01 0.07 -22.62
CA ARG A 192 7.34 0.43 -24.01
C ARG A 192 7.52 1.93 -24.18
N TYR A 193 8.43 2.33 -25.04
CA TYR A 193 8.57 3.71 -25.48
C TYR A 193 9.00 3.75 -26.95
N ASP A 194 8.66 4.86 -27.62
CA ASP A 194 9.10 5.18 -28.98
C ASP A 194 9.83 6.53 -28.99
N ILE A 195 10.40 6.91 -30.14
CA ILE A 195 10.97 8.23 -30.37
C ILE A 195 10.09 8.96 -31.38
N THR A 196 9.70 10.20 -31.04
CA THR A 196 8.89 11.09 -31.88
C THR A 196 9.72 11.71 -33.01
N ASP A 197 9.07 12.29 -34.02
CA ASP A 197 9.76 12.98 -35.13
C ASP A 197 10.63 14.17 -34.64
N LYS A 198 10.30 14.72 -33.47
CA LYS A 198 11.04 15.79 -32.80
C LYS A 198 12.20 15.30 -31.91
N GLY A 199 12.38 13.98 -31.81
CA GLY A 199 13.45 13.37 -31.00
C GLY A 199 13.12 13.20 -29.51
N TYR A 200 11.89 13.46 -29.08
CA TYR A 200 11.43 13.15 -27.72
C TYR A 200 11.14 11.66 -27.57
N TYR A 201 11.47 11.10 -26.40
CA TYR A 201 11.01 9.78 -25.99
C TYR A 201 9.54 9.86 -25.61
N ARG A 202 8.68 9.11 -26.29
CA ARG A 202 7.27 8.94 -25.96
C ARG A 202 7.11 7.66 -25.14
N LEU A 203 6.93 7.81 -23.83
CA LEU A 203 6.78 6.71 -22.89
C LEU A 203 5.32 6.24 -22.87
N CYS A 204 5.08 5.00 -23.28
CA CYS A 204 3.75 4.40 -23.28
C CYS A 204 3.40 3.92 -21.87
N VAL A 205 2.23 4.30 -21.38
CA VAL A 205 1.73 3.82 -20.09
C VAL A 205 0.97 2.52 -20.30
N GLU A 206 1.49 1.43 -19.76
CA GLU A 206 0.86 0.13 -19.84
C GLU A 206 -0.26 0.00 -18.80
N LYS A 207 -1.49 -0.15 -19.30
CA LYS A 207 -2.66 -0.51 -18.50
C LYS A 207 -2.60 -2.02 -18.28
N LYS A 208 -2.12 -2.49 -17.13
CA LYS A 208 -2.17 -3.93 -16.83
C LYS A 208 -3.60 -4.32 -16.48
N ASN A 209 -4.27 -5.08 -17.35
CA ASN A 209 -5.12 -6.22 -16.97
C ASN A 209 -5.61 -7.00 -18.21
N ASN A 210 -5.35 -8.31 -18.21
CA ASN A 210 -5.84 -9.29 -19.19
C ASN A 210 -7.12 -10.00 -18.72
N LEU A 211 -7.80 -9.46 -17.70
CA LEU A 211 -9.18 -9.84 -17.37
C LEU A 211 -10.07 -8.78 -18.00
N GLU A 212 -11.16 -9.20 -18.65
CA GLU A 212 -12.10 -8.34 -19.38
C GLU A 212 -12.52 -7.14 -18.51
N ASN A 213 -11.81 -6.01 -18.65
CA ASN A 213 -11.97 -4.84 -17.80
C ASN A 213 -13.27 -4.10 -18.15
N PRO A 214 -14.18 -3.86 -17.20
CA PRO A 214 -15.35 -3.02 -17.43
C PRO A 214 -15.06 -1.50 -17.45
N PHE A 215 -13.83 -1.05 -17.19
CA PHE A 215 -13.44 0.37 -17.03
C PHE A 215 -12.23 0.81 -17.88
N ASN A 216 -12.46 1.58 -18.93
CA ASN A 216 -11.43 2.11 -19.82
C ASN A 216 -10.93 3.50 -19.38
N ILE A 217 -9.75 3.57 -18.76
CA ILE A 217 -9.01 4.84 -18.66
C ILE A 217 -8.54 5.22 -20.08
N GLU A 218 -8.55 6.50 -20.46
CA GLU A 218 -8.04 6.94 -21.75
C GLU A 218 -6.54 6.65 -21.92
N THR A 219 -6.09 6.51 -23.17
CA THR A 219 -4.66 6.32 -23.45
C THR A 219 -3.92 7.65 -23.34
N PHE A 220 -2.81 7.65 -22.62
CA PHE A 220 -1.95 8.82 -22.50
C PHE A 220 -0.47 8.40 -22.52
N TYR A 221 0.38 9.40 -22.73
CA TYR A 221 1.82 9.24 -22.84
C TYR A 221 2.53 10.25 -21.95
N TRP A 222 3.78 9.95 -21.63
CA TRP A 222 4.74 10.93 -21.14
C TRP A 222 5.74 11.24 -22.25
N TYR A 223 6.16 12.49 -22.34
CA TYR A 223 7.15 12.94 -23.31
C TYR A 223 8.40 13.37 -22.58
N MET A 224 9.54 12.80 -22.96
CA MET A 224 10.79 12.95 -22.22
C MET A 224 11.94 13.36 -23.14
N SER A 225 12.82 14.21 -22.64
CA SER A 225 14.15 14.44 -23.20
C SER A 225 15.21 14.25 -22.12
N ILE A 226 16.42 13.89 -22.54
CA ILE A 226 17.57 13.69 -21.65
C ILE A 226 18.46 14.95 -21.75
N TYR A 227 18.98 15.40 -20.61
CA TYR A 227 19.97 16.48 -20.55
C TYR A 227 21.09 16.12 -19.57
N GLU A 228 22.11 16.97 -19.46
CA GLU A 228 23.35 16.68 -18.74
C GLU A 228 23.15 16.17 -17.29
N LYS A 229 22.14 16.69 -16.57
CA LYS A 229 21.95 16.40 -15.13
C LYS A 229 20.75 15.50 -14.83
N GLY A 230 20.02 15.04 -15.84
CA GLY A 230 18.81 14.23 -15.64
C GLY A 230 17.87 14.21 -16.84
N ILE A 231 16.57 14.22 -16.56
CA ILE A 231 15.52 14.20 -17.58
C ILE A 231 14.59 15.41 -17.46
N ARG A 232 13.99 15.78 -18.59
CA ARG A 232 12.82 16.66 -18.67
C ARG A 232 11.65 15.83 -19.11
N ILE A 233 10.53 15.90 -18.40
CA ILE A 233 9.34 15.12 -18.70
C ILE A 233 8.08 15.99 -18.68
N ALA A 234 7.20 15.81 -19.66
CA ALA A 234 5.95 16.55 -19.78
C ALA A 234 4.78 15.62 -20.16
N VAL A 235 3.57 16.16 -20.10
CA VAL A 235 2.33 15.43 -20.40
C VAL A 235 1.95 15.45 -21.89
N SER A 236 2.60 16.32 -22.68
CA SER A 236 2.40 16.47 -24.13
C SER A 236 3.69 16.90 -24.85
N GLU A 237 3.76 16.73 -26.18
CA GLU A 237 4.88 17.28 -26.97
C GLU A 237 4.83 18.80 -27.02
N GLU A 238 3.63 19.38 -27.07
CA GLU A 238 3.43 20.83 -27.07
C GLU A 238 3.98 21.46 -25.78
N ASP A 239 3.82 20.79 -24.65
CA ASP A 239 4.40 21.22 -23.38
C ASP A 239 5.92 21.09 -23.38
N MET A 240 6.49 20.05 -24.01
CA MET A 240 7.95 19.97 -24.21
C MET A 240 8.46 21.17 -25.02
N ASP A 241 7.82 21.48 -26.15
CA ASP A 241 8.19 22.60 -27.03
C ASP A 241 8.04 23.96 -26.32
N ALA A 242 6.99 24.11 -25.51
CA ALA A 242 6.71 25.32 -24.74
C ALA A 242 7.55 25.45 -23.46
N SER A 243 8.49 24.53 -23.22
CA SER A 243 9.30 24.45 -21.99
C SER A 243 8.47 24.36 -20.70
N LYS A 244 7.34 23.65 -20.76
CA LYS A 244 6.46 23.30 -19.64
C LYS A 244 6.69 21.85 -19.24
N TYR A 245 7.83 21.57 -18.64
CA TYR A 245 8.23 20.23 -18.21
C TYR A 245 8.65 20.21 -16.75
N TYR A 246 8.69 19.00 -16.19
CA TYR A 246 9.31 18.70 -14.90
C TYR A 246 10.78 18.32 -15.14
N GLU A 247 11.70 19.03 -14.50
CA GLU A 247 13.12 18.63 -14.46
C GLU A 247 13.36 17.67 -13.29
N ILE A 248 13.93 16.50 -13.58
CA ILE A 248 14.19 15.46 -12.58
C ILE A 248 15.67 15.09 -12.63
N HIS A 249 16.35 15.38 -11.54
CA HIS A 249 17.76 15.05 -11.35
C HIS A 249 17.97 13.57 -11.02
N MET A 250 19.17 13.06 -11.30
CA MET A 250 19.54 11.68 -10.97
C MET A 250 19.34 11.38 -9.48
N ASN A 251 18.70 10.26 -9.17
CA ASN A 251 18.31 9.81 -7.83
C ASN A 251 17.32 10.73 -7.10
N CYS A 252 16.64 11.64 -7.80
CA CYS A 252 15.62 12.51 -7.23
C CYS A 252 14.22 12.13 -7.69
N TRP A 253 13.23 12.52 -6.88
CA TRP A 253 11.82 12.49 -7.22
C TRP A 253 11.36 13.81 -7.83
N SER A 254 10.37 13.74 -8.71
CA SER A 254 9.56 14.90 -9.09
C SER A 254 8.70 15.40 -7.93
N GLU A 255 8.17 16.61 -8.08
CA GLU A 255 6.96 17.04 -7.39
C GLU A 255 5.74 16.18 -7.79
N VAL A 256 4.60 16.38 -7.12
CA VAL A 256 3.36 15.69 -7.46
C VAL A 256 2.85 16.19 -8.81
N ILE A 257 2.72 15.29 -9.78
CA ILE A 257 2.21 15.60 -11.11
C ILE A 257 0.74 15.19 -11.17
N LYS A 258 -0.14 16.16 -11.42
CA LYS A 258 -1.59 15.93 -11.55
C LYS A 258 -1.97 15.76 -13.02
N ARG A 259 -2.80 14.76 -13.30
CA ARG A 259 -3.45 14.58 -14.59
C ARG A 259 -4.95 14.39 -14.41
N THR A 260 -5.73 15.09 -15.21
CA THR A 260 -7.13 14.75 -15.41
C THR A 260 -7.20 13.77 -16.57
N LEU A 261 -7.71 12.57 -16.32
CA LEU A 261 -7.89 11.54 -17.35
C LEU A 261 -9.35 11.12 -17.39
N SER A 262 -9.88 10.84 -18.57
CA SER A 262 -11.21 10.24 -18.72
C SER A 262 -11.16 8.74 -18.40
N ASP A 263 -12.13 8.26 -17.64
CA ASP A 263 -12.47 6.85 -17.46
C ASP A 263 -13.99 6.62 -17.71
N ASP A 264 -14.46 5.38 -17.57
CA ASP A 264 -15.87 5.04 -17.82
C ASP A 264 -16.86 5.66 -16.80
N PHE A 265 -16.37 6.30 -15.73
CA PHE A 265 -17.15 7.09 -14.77
C PHE A 265 -17.01 8.61 -14.99
N GLY A 266 -16.28 9.04 -16.02
CA GLY A 266 -16.07 10.44 -16.38
C GLY A 266 -14.63 10.91 -16.13
N LEU A 267 -14.46 12.18 -15.77
CA LEU A 267 -13.13 12.75 -15.53
C LEU A 267 -12.65 12.40 -14.11
N GLY A 268 -11.49 11.74 -14.04
CA GLY A 268 -10.78 11.41 -12.80
C GLY A 268 -9.50 12.23 -12.65
N ALA A 269 -9.14 12.55 -11.40
CA ALA A 269 -7.86 13.15 -11.08
C ALA A 269 -6.87 12.07 -10.61
N TYR A 270 -5.75 11.97 -11.33
CA TYR A 270 -4.67 11.03 -11.09
C TYR A 270 -3.41 11.79 -10.68
N ARG A 271 -2.63 11.20 -9.78
CA ARG A 271 -1.41 11.80 -9.24
C ARG A 271 -0.25 10.85 -9.39
N PHE A 272 0.87 11.38 -9.87
CA PHE A 272 2.08 10.63 -10.11
C PHE A 272 3.26 11.32 -9.44
N ARG A 273 4.24 10.52 -9.03
CA ARG A 273 5.62 10.97 -8.87
C ARG A 273 6.50 10.17 -9.81
N ILE A 274 7.58 10.79 -10.25
CA ILE A 274 8.54 10.19 -11.17
C ILE A 274 9.90 10.21 -10.49
N LYS A 275 10.58 9.06 -10.44
CA LYS A 275 11.95 8.94 -9.94
C LYS A 275 12.90 8.61 -11.07
N LEU A 276 14.01 9.33 -11.13
CA LEU A 276 15.15 8.94 -11.94
C LEU A 276 16.11 8.13 -11.07
N ILE A 277 16.42 6.90 -11.46
CA ILE A 277 17.25 5.98 -10.67
C ILE A 277 18.50 5.63 -11.48
N LYS A 278 19.68 5.80 -10.90
CA LYS A 278 20.92 5.35 -11.54
C LYS A 278 20.90 3.83 -11.67
N ALA A 279 21.15 3.33 -12.88
CA ALA A 279 21.21 1.90 -13.17
C ALA A 279 22.66 1.40 -13.14
N ASN A 280 23.59 2.08 -13.80
CA ASN A 280 25.00 1.66 -13.81
C ASN A 280 25.97 2.85 -13.90
N ASP A 281 27.27 2.56 -13.80
CA ASP A 281 28.34 3.58 -13.91
C ASP A 281 28.63 4.00 -15.36
N GLN A 282 28.03 3.34 -16.35
CA GLN A 282 28.20 3.64 -17.78
C GLN A 282 27.18 4.65 -18.30
N GLY A 283 26.40 5.26 -17.40
CA GLY A 283 25.37 6.25 -17.74
C GLY A 283 23.97 5.67 -17.94
N GLY A 284 23.77 4.37 -17.68
CA GLY A 284 22.46 3.74 -17.64
C GLY A 284 21.59 4.23 -16.49
N PHE A 285 20.30 4.38 -16.75
CA PHE A 285 19.32 4.85 -15.76
C PHE A 285 17.93 4.27 -15.99
N MET A 286 17.11 4.35 -14.95
CA MET A 286 15.70 3.95 -14.97
C MET A 286 14.81 5.14 -14.65
N VAL A 287 13.66 5.21 -15.30
CA VAL A 287 12.57 6.13 -14.98
C VAL A 287 11.44 5.33 -14.37
N PHE A 288 11.22 5.52 -13.08
CA PHE A 288 10.12 4.91 -12.34
C PHE A 288 8.97 5.91 -12.20
N ILE A 289 7.75 5.50 -12.52
CA ILE A 289 6.54 6.30 -12.35
C ILE A 289 5.63 5.54 -11.39
N THR A 290 5.17 6.21 -10.35
CA THR A 290 4.28 5.60 -9.35
C THR A 290 2.97 5.15 -9.98
N SER A 291 2.30 4.20 -9.33
CA SER A 291 0.91 3.92 -9.63
C SER A 291 0.02 5.13 -9.34
N ALA A 292 -1.17 5.13 -9.92
CA ALA A 292 -2.18 6.14 -9.66
C ALA A 292 -3.59 5.57 -9.70
N VAL A 293 -4.41 5.98 -8.74
CA VAL A 293 -5.83 5.63 -8.64
C VAL A 293 -6.70 6.87 -8.85
N ASN A 294 -7.91 6.69 -9.38
CA ASN A 294 -8.92 7.73 -9.37
C ASN A 294 -9.50 7.85 -7.96
N MET A 295 -9.19 8.95 -7.28
CA MET A 295 -9.59 9.18 -5.89
C MET A 295 -11.11 9.24 -5.69
N HIS A 296 -11.88 9.62 -6.71
CA HIS A 296 -13.34 9.60 -6.63
C HIS A 296 -13.94 8.19 -6.49
N ASN A 297 -13.18 7.15 -6.87
CA ASN A 297 -13.63 5.77 -6.82
C ASN A 297 -13.10 5.06 -5.56
N ALA A 298 -11.86 5.36 -5.15
CA ALA A 298 -11.24 4.79 -3.95
C ALA A 298 -11.80 5.30 -2.60
N LEU A 299 -12.64 6.34 -2.63
CA LEU A 299 -13.11 7.06 -1.45
C LEU A 299 -14.64 7.13 -1.40
N SER A 300 -15.19 7.06 -0.19
CA SER A 300 -16.63 7.18 0.08
C SER A 300 -16.86 7.90 1.41
N PRO A 301 -17.95 8.67 1.59
CA PRO A 301 -18.96 9.04 0.59
C PRO A 301 -18.44 10.10 -0.39
N TYR A 302 -19.19 10.34 -1.48
CA TYR A 302 -18.76 11.24 -2.55
C TYR A 302 -18.34 12.67 -2.11
N PRO A 303 -19.03 13.34 -1.17
CA PRO A 303 -18.60 14.65 -0.68
C PRO A 303 -17.22 14.63 0.01
N PHE A 304 -16.92 13.55 0.75
CA PHE A 304 -15.61 13.31 1.34
C PHE A 304 -14.57 13.06 0.24
N ALA A 305 -14.89 12.18 -0.71
CA ALA A 305 -14.02 11.87 -1.85
C ALA A 305 -13.57 13.12 -2.61
N LYS A 306 -14.52 14.01 -2.95
CA LYS A 306 -14.26 15.27 -3.65
C LYS A 306 -13.34 16.21 -2.88
N ARG A 307 -13.45 16.24 -1.54
CA ARG A 307 -12.60 17.08 -0.69
C ARG A 307 -11.18 16.52 -0.61
N ILE A 308 -11.05 15.22 -0.37
CA ILE A 308 -9.75 14.54 -0.29
C ILE A 308 -9.03 14.54 -1.64
N ASP A 309 -9.76 14.54 -2.75
CA ASP A 309 -9.18 14.74 -4.09
C ASP A 309 -8.58 16.13 -4.30
N MET A 310 -8.57 17.03 -3.31
CA MET A 310 -7.78 18.27 -3.38
C MET A 310 -6.40 18.14 -2.72
N ILE A 311 -6.14 17.06 -1.97
CA ILE A 311 -4.87 16.86 -1.27
C ILE A 311 -3.73 16.67 -2.27
N ASP A 312 -2.65 17.41 -2.06
CA ASP A 312 -1.48 17.38 -2.92
C ASP A 312 -0.45 16.36 -2.40
N GLU A 313 -0.77 15.07 -2.57
CA GLU A 313 0.14 13.96 -2.34
C GLU A 313 -0.31 12.72 -3.12
N ILE A 314 0.61 11.81 -3.41
CA ILE A 314 0.26 10.55 -4.07
C ILE A 314 -0.42 9.57 -3.11
N CYS A 315 -1.51 8.98 -3.60
CA CYS A 315 -2.11 7.79 -3.01
C CYS A 315 -1.48 6.58 -3.71
N SER A 316 -0.33 6.12 -3.20
CA SER A 316 0.31 4.92 -3.75
C SER A 316 -0.37 3.68 -3.17
N SER A 317 -0.72 2.73 -4.05
CA SER A 317 -0.93 1.33 -3.68
C SER A 317 0.33 0.75 -3.04
N ASN A 318 0.29 -0.49 -2.53
CA ASN A 318 1.42 -1.17 -1.88
C ASN A 318 2.60 -1.51 -2.84
N SER A 319 2.81 -0.67 -3.85
CA SER A 319 3.83 -0.65 -4.91
C SER A 319 5.28 -0.72 -4.43
N TYR A 320 5.53 -0.42 -3.16
CA TYR A 320 6.86 -0.47 -2.56
C TYR A 320 7.43 -1.89 -2.45
N GLY A 321 6.57 -2.93 -2.49
CA GLY A 321 6.98 -4.33 -2.31
C GLY A 321 8.09 -4.79 -3.26
N HIS A 322 8.11 -4.29 -4.49
CA HIS A 322 9.11 -4.64 -5.50
C HIS A 322 10.53 -4.19 -5.13
N PHE A 323 10.63 -3.02 -4.49
CA PHE A 323 11.90 -2.43 -4.10
C PHE A 323 12.51 -3.07 -2.85
N PHE A 324 11.74 -3.87 -2.10
CA PHE A 324 12.25 -4.69 -1.00
C PHE A 324 12.92 -5.99 -1.47
N THR A 325 12.87 -6.35 -2.75
CA THR A 325 13.57 -7.57 -3.19
C THR A 325 15.09 -7.40 -3.09
N LYS A 326 15.83 -8.52 -3.04
CA LYS A 326 17.29 -8.58 -2.80
C LYS A 326 18.13 -7.68 -3.73
N GLU A 327 17.58 -7.32 -4.89
CA GLU A 327 18.25 -6.52 -5.94
C GLU A 327 17.56 -5.15 -6.14
N GLY A 328 16.54 -4.84 -5.33
CA GLY A 328 15.76 -3.61 -5.37
C GLY A 328 16.41 -2.45 -4.61
N ASN A 329 16.06 -1.22 -5.01
CA ASN A 329 16.45 0.00 -4.31
C ASN A 329 15.59 0.19 -3.05
N ILE A 330 15.99 -0.43 -1.95
CA ILE A 330 15.24 -0.43 -0.67
C ILE A 330 14.88 0.97 -0.16
N ASP A 331 15.73 1.97 -0.40
CA ASP A 331 15.45 3.36 -0.02
C ASP A 331 14.24 3.91 -0.80
N THR A 332 14.11 3.53 -2.07
CA THR A 332 12.93 3.86 -2.88
C THR A 332 11.65 3.24 -2.30
N ALA A 333 11.72 2.05 -1.72
CA ALA A 333 10.60 1.43 -1.02
C ALA A 333 10.14 2.31 0.16
N PHE A 334 11.09 2.75 0.98
CA PHE A 334 10.80 3.58 2.16
C PHE A 334 10.37 5.01 1.80
N GLU A 335 10.86 5.59 0.72
CA GLU A 335 10.36 6.87 0.20
C GLU A 335 8.90 6.77 -0.25
N LEU A 336 8.51 5.67 -0.91
CA LEU A 336 7.11 5.41 -1.27
C LEU A 336 6.21 5.26 -0.05
N ILE A 337 6.67 4.53 0.97
CA ILE A 337 5.97 4.42 2.26
C ILE A 337 5.85 5.79 2.92
N HIS A 338 6.89 6.62 2.85
CA HIS A 338 6.87 7.98 3.37
C HIS A 338 5.78 8.82 2.68
N PHE A 339 5.69 8.81 1.35
CA PHE A 339 4.63 9.55 0.65
C PHE A 339 3.22 9.08 1.03
N LYS A 340 3.02 7.75 1.18
CA LYS A 340 1.74 7.20 1.66
C LYS A 340 1.41 7.68 3.07
N ASN A 341 2.39 7.68 3.98
CA ASN A 341 2.21 8.19 5.34
C ASN A 341 1.88 9.70 5.35
N GLU A 342 2.57 10.50 4.54
CA GLU A 342 2.27 11.94 4.41
C GLU A 342 0.86 12.20 3.86
N TRP A 343 0.42 11.39 2.91
CA TRP A 343 -0.95 11.46 2.40
C TRP A 343 -1.98 11.16 3.50
N PHE A 344 -1.78 10.10 4.30
CA PHE A 344 -2.66 9.82 5.44
C PHE A 344 -2.66 10.95 6.47
N LYS A 345 -1.50 11.51 6.81
CA LYS A 345 -1.40 12.66 7.71
C LYS A 345 -2.24 13.84 7.21
N LYS A 346 -2.14 14.17 5.92
CA LYS A 346 -2.91 15.24 5.28
C LYS A 346 -4.43 14.97 5.35
N ILE A 347 -4.88 13.73 5.12
CA ILE A 347 -6.30 13.35 5.21
C ILE A 347 -6.83 13.43 6.64
N ILE A 348 -6.06 12.94 7.61
CA ILE A 348 -6.43 12.97 9.02
C ILE A 348 -6.62 14.43 9.45
N LEU A 349 -5.65 15.30 9.14
CA LEU A 349 -5.76 16.72 9.44
C LEU A 349 -6.96 17.37 8.73
N ASP A 350 -7.13 17.15 7.42
CA ASP A 350 -8.29 17.67 6.68
C ASP A 350 -9.61 17.28 7.34
N THR A 351 -9.76 16.00 7.69
CA THR A 351 -10.97 15.48 8.34
C THR A 351 -11.17 16.15 9.70
N MET A 352 -10.13 16.27 10.54
CA MET A 352 -10.22 16.94 11.85
C MET A 352 -10.56 18.43 11.76
N HIS A 353 -10.18 19.09 10.66
CA HIS A 353 -10.44 20.51 10.44
C HIS A 353 -11.83 20.77 9.85
N ASN A 354 -12.21 20.01 8.83
CA ASN A 354 -13.33 20.35 7.96
C ASN A 354 -14.58 19.49 8.21
N ASP A 355 -14.41 18.26 8.71
CA ASP A 355 -15.53 17.35 8.95
C ASP A 355 -15.18 16.29 10.01
N PRO A 356 -15.10 16.71 11.28
CA PRO A 356 -14.54 15.88 12.33
C PRO A 356 -15.32 14.58 12.55
N VAL A 357 -14.59 13.50 12.74
CA VAL A 357 -15.13 12.17 13.03
C VAL A 357 -14.87 11.77 14.48
N ASP A 358 -15.65 10.81 14.99
CA ASP A 358 -15.51 10.28 16.34
C ASP A 358 -14.52 9.11 16.39
N ILE A 359 -14.45 8.33 15.31
CA ILE A 359 -13.61 7.13 15.19
C ILE A 359 -12.65 7.29 14.02
N MET A 360 -11.40 6.90 14.22
CA MET A 360 -10.38 6.78 13.19
C MET A 360 -9.75 5.39 13.26
N ALA A 361 -9.67 4.65 12.16
CA ALA A 361 -9.01 3.35 12.10
C ALA A 361 -8.18 3.21 10.82
N PHE A 362 -6.88 3.00 10.97
CA PHE A 362 -5.89 2.97 9.88
C PHE A 362 -5.03 1.73 10.01
N VAL A 363 -4.81 0.98 8.94
CA VAL A 363 -3.87 -0.16 8.93
C VAL A 363 -2.64 0.17 8.10
N GLN A 364 -1.45 -0.12 8.64
CA GLN A 364 -0.17 -0.01 7.95
C GLN A 364 0.37 -1.40 7.61
N GLY A 365 0.64 -1.64 6.33
CA GLY A 365 1.03 -2.96 5.80
C GLY A 365 2.53 -3.18 5.58
N TYR A 366 3.37 -2.14 5.68
CA TYR A 366 4.78 -2.25 5.28
C TYR A 366 5.62 -3.10 6.24
N THR A 367 5.22 -3.21 7.52
CA THR A 367 5.87 -4.11 8.48
C THR A 367 5.72 -5.57 8.06
N ASP A 368 4.53 -5.95 7.60
CA ASP A 368 4.29 -7.29 7.09
C ASP A 368 5.02 -7.57 5.78
N THR A 369 5.08 -6.59 4.88
CA THR A 369 5.89 -6.71 3.67
C THR A 369 7.36 -6.97 3.99
N VAL A 370 7.93 -6.24 4.96
CA VAL A 370 9.31 -6.48 5.44
C VAL A 370 9.44 -7.85 6.08
N ASN A 371 8.44 -8.33 6.81
CA ASN A 371 8.44 -9.70 7.34
C ASN A 371 8.50 -10.73 6.22
N HIS A 372 7.61 -10.64 5.22
CA HIS A 372 7.56 -11.58 4.11
C HIS A 372 8.88 -11.70 3.36
N VAL A 373 9.61 -10.58 3.21
CA VAL A 373 10.87 -10.56 2.47
C VAL A 373 12.04 -11.00 3.35
N TYR A 374 12.15 -10.45 4.56
CA TYR A 374 13.41 -10.46 5.31
C TYR A 374 13.35 -11.27 6.60
N ARG A 375 12.19 -11.74 7.07
CA ARG A 375 12.06 -12.40 8.39
C ARG A 375 12.96 -13.61 8.54
N SER A 376 12.96 -14.52 7.56
CA SER A 376 13.75 -15.74 7.64
C SER A 376 15.25 -15.47 7.70
N VAL A 377 15.72 -14.40 7.04
CA VAL A 377 17.12 -13.95 7.11
C VAL A 377 17.41 -13.29 8.45
N PHE A 378 16.53 -12.39 8.89
CA PHE A 378 16.65 -11.66 10.16
C PHE A 378 16.69 -12.61 11.37
N GLU A 379 15.85 -13.64 11.39
CA GLU A 379 15.84 -14.67 12.44
C GLU A 379 16.92 -15.75 12.26
N LYS A 380 17.73 -15.66 11.20
CA LYS A 380 18.80 -16.63 10.88
C LYS A 380 18.29 -18.06 10.66
N VAL A 381 17.00 -18.19 10.33
CA VAL A 381 16.35 -19.45 9.96
C VAL A 381 16.80 -19.88 8.56
N GLN A 382 16.97 -18.91 7.66
CA GLN A 382 17.55 -19.09 6.33
C GLN A 382 19.03 -18.74 6.35
N LYS A 383 19.86 -19.54 5.65
CA LYS A 383 21.26 -19.18 5.41
C LYS A 383 21.34 -17.98 4.45
N ALA A 384 22.06 -16.95 4.86
CA ALA A 384 22.23 -15.71 4.12
C ALA A 384 23.70 -15.23 4.14
N THR A 385 24.07 -14.41 3.17
CA THR A 385 25.36 -13.70 3.18
C THR A 385 25.36 -12.58 4.22
N LEU A 386 26.53 -12.01 4.51
CA LEU A 386 26.63 -10.84 5.39
C LEU A 386 25.80 -9.66 4.86
N GLU A 387 25.97 -9.33 3.58
CA GLU A 387 25.22 -8.27 2.89
C GLU A 387 23.69 -8.47 2.98
N GLN A 388 23.20 -9.70 2.80
CA GLN A 388 21.77 -10.00 2.95
C GLN A 388 21.28 -9.81 4.40
N THR A 389 22.14 -10.13 5.37
CA THR A 389 21.84 -9.95 6.79
C THR A 389 21.78 -8.46 7.14
N GLU A 390 22.76 -7.68 6.70
CA GLU A 390 22.81 -6.22 6.88
C GLU A 390 21.61 -5.53 6.22
N THR A 391 21.24 -5.95 5.01
CA THR A 391 20.05 -5.45 4.30
C THR A 391 18.77 -5.76 5.07
N ALA A 392 18.62 -7.00 5.57
CA ALA A 392 17.47 -7.38 6.37
C ALA A 392 17.40 -6.57 7.68
N GLU A 393 18.53 -6.40 8.38
CA GLU A 393 18.58 -5.57 9.60
C GLU A 393 18.24 -4.11 9.32
N TYR A 394 18.73 -3.53 8.23
CA TYR A 394 18.37 -2.19 7.79
C TYR A 394 16.86 -2.08 7.54
N ALA A 395 16.29 -3.00 6.76
CA ALA A 395 14.87 -3.00 6.43
C ALA A 395 13.98 -3.05 7.69
N TYR A 396 14.31 -3.93 8.63
CA TYR A 396 13.58 -4.05 9.90
C TYR A 396 13.68 -2.78 10.72
N ASN A 397 14.90 -2.28 10.95
CA ASN A 397 15.09 -1.08 11.76
C ASN A 397 14.33 0.10 11.15
N LYS A 398 14.46 0.31 9.84
CA LYS A 398 13.86 1.44 9.15
C LYS A 398 12.33 1.39 9.15
N ALA A 399 11.73 0.21 8.95
CA ALA A 399 10.28 0.05 9.01
C ALA A 399 9.71 0.42 10.38
N TYR A 400 10.31 -0.08 11.47
CA TYR A 400 9.81 0.21 12.81
C TYR A 400 10.16 1.63 13.28
N GLU A 401 11.25 2.23 12.81
CA GLU A 401 11.53 3.66 12.99
C GLU A 401 10.44 4.52 12.34
N MET A 402 10.05 4.23 11.09
CA MET A 402 8.97 4.95 10.41
C MET A 402 7.61 4.78 11.11
N LEU A 403 7.34 3.58 11.65
CA LEU A 403 6.15 3.33 12.48
C LEU A 403 6.18 4.20 13.74
N ASP A 404 7.32 4.24 14.44
CA ASP A 404 7.48 5.03 15.66
C ASP A 404 7.34 6.53 15.39
N ASP A 405 7.92 7.03 14.29
CA ASP A 405 7.78 8.43 13.86
C ASP A 405 6.31 8.77 13.56
N PHE A 406 5.57 7.87 12.93
CA PHE A 406 4.14 8.06 12.68
C PHE A 406 3.34 8.10 14.00
N VAL A 407 3.66 7.22 14.96
CA VAL A 407 3.06 7.23 16.30
C VAL A 407 3.38 8.53 17.05
N GLY A 408 4.62 9.02 16.96
CA GLY A 408 5.00 10.32 17.53
C GLY A 408 4.17 11.47 16.94
N TRP A 409 4.05 11.48 15.62
CA TRP A 409 3.22 12.47 14.92
C TRP A 409 1.74 12.40 15.35
N LEU A 410 1.18 11.20 15.57
CA LEU A 410 -0.19 11.03 16.07
C LEU A 410 -0.34 11.63 17.47
N TYR A 411 0.60 11.38 18.39
CA TYR A 411 0.57 11.98 19.73
C TYR A 411 0.56 13.50 19.69
N GLU A 412 1.35 14.10 18.80
CA GLU A 412 1.46 15.56 18.68
C GLU A 412 0.21 16.19 18.07
N ASN A 413 -0.38 15.54 17.05
CA ASN A 413 -1.35 16.18 16.17
C ASN A 413 -2.79 15.66 16.34
N VAL A 414 -2.97 14.41 16.74
CA VAL A 414 -4.25 13.70 16.62
C VAL A 414 -4.80 13.20 17.96
N ILE A 415 -3.96 12.64 18.82
CA ILE A 415 -4.39 12.06 20.09
C ILE A 415 -4.62 13.17 21.12
N GLY A 416 -5.78 13.18 21.77
CA GLY A 416 -6.12 14.08 22.89
C GLY A 416 -6.20 13.34 24.22
N GLU A 417 -6.44 14.08 25.30
CA GLU A 417 -6.58 13.53 26.66
C GLU A 417 -7.72 12.50 26.77
N ASP A 418 -8.83 12.75 26.08
CA ASP A 418 -10.01 11.87 26.04
C ASP A 418 -10.00 10.86 24.89
N THR A 419 -8.92 10.79 24.10
CA THR A 419 -8.83 9.85 22.97
C THR A 419 -8.38 8.48 23.46
N VAL A 420 -9.18 7.45 23.20
CA VAL A 420 -8.72 6.06 23.30
C VAL A 420 -7.80 5.77 22.12
N PHE A 421 -6.49 5.67 22.36
CA PHE A 421 -5.51 5.32 21.34
C PHE A 421 -5.12 3.85 21.43
N MET A 422 -5.39 3.09 20.37
CA MET A 422 -5.09 1.67 20.27
C MET A 422 -4.05 1.42 19.18
N ILE A 423 -3.02 0.64 19.50
CA ILE A 423 -2.07 0.08 18.53
C ILE A 423 -2.25 -1.43 18.56
N ILE A 424 -2.65 -2.02 17.44
CA ILE A 424 -3.02 -3.43 17.35
C ILE A 424 -2.34 -4.12 16.17
N GLY A 425 -1.81 -5.32 16.41
CA GLY A 425 -1.34 -6.21 15.35
C GLY A 425 -2.31 -7.36 15.13
N ASP A 426 -2.25 -7.97 13.96
CA ASP A 426 -3.14 -9.04 13.53
C ASP A 426 -2.55 -10.44 13.80
N HIS A 427 -1.62 -10.93 12.97
CA HIS A 427 -1.04 -12.28 13.07
C HIS A 427 0.45 -12.32 13.42
N GLY A 428 1.13 -11.16 13.44
CA GLY A 428 2.58 -11.11 13.62
C GLY A 428 3.30 -11.85 12.48
N ALA A 429 4.52 -12.31 12.71
CA ALA A 429 5.27 -13.04 11.70
C ALA A 429 6.32 -13.98 12.31
N VAL A 430 6.60 -15.07 11.58
CA VAL A 430 7.66 -16.03 11.89
C VAL A 430 8.44 -16.37 10.63
N GLY A 431 9.76 -16.55 10.77
CA GLY A 431 10.61 -17.00 9.69
C GLY A 431 10.42 -18.49 9.45
N PHE A 432 10.47 -18.88 8.18
CA PHE A 432 10.44 -20.28 7.76
C PHE A 432 11.64 -20.58 6.85
N ASN A 433 12.18 -21.78 6.97
CA ASN A 433 13.33 -22.22 6.17
C ASN A 433 12.91 -22.75 4.79
N ARG A 434 11.74 -23.39 4.73
CA ARG A 434 11.23 -24.05 3.52
C ARG A 434 9.71 -24.08 3.58
N THR A 435 9.09 -24.01 2.41
CA THR A 435 7.68 -24.33 2.22
C THR A 435 7.56 -25.46 1.23
N VAL A 436 6.52 -26.24 1.47
CA VAL A 436 6.16 -27.39 0.68
C VAL A 436 4.77 -27.10 0.16
N LEU A 437 4.64 -26.89 -1.15
CA LEU A 437 3.35 -26.84 -1.81
C LEU A 437 2.88 -28.28 -1.95
N VAL A 438 1.88 -28.66 -1.16
CA VAL A 438 1.36 -30.04 -1.13
C VAL A 438 0.39 -30.28 -2.31
N HIS A 439 -0.10 -29.21 -2.93
CA HIS A 439 -1.00 -29.23 -4.07
C HIS A 439 -0.63 -28.09 -5.05
N ASP A 440 0.22 -28.39 -6.04
CA ASP A 440 0.40 -27.55 -7.22
C ASP A 440 -0.42 -28.22 -8.34
N TYR A 441 -1.46 -27.54 -8.82
CA TYR A 441 -2.17 -27.89 -10.05
C TYR A 441 -1.87 -26.84 -11.11
#